data_AF-A0A1B1S8R8-F1
#
_entry.id   AF-A0A1B1S8R8-F1
#
_cell.length_a   1.000
_cell.length_b   1.000
_cell.length_c   1.000
_cell.angle_alpha   90.00
_cell.angle_beta   90.00
_cell.angle_gamma   90.00
#
_symmetry.space_group_name_H-M   'P 1'
#
loop_
_entity.id
_entity.type
_entity.pdbx_description
1 polymer ?
#
loop_
_entity_poly.entity_id
_entity_poly.type
_entity_poly.pdbx_seq_one_letter_code
_entity_poly.pdbx_strand_id
1 'polypeptide(L)'
;MKPSNRHIHILLGSMAVALVAFDTMAQQPQSAQQQSTSSAIIRRAREDARNDARKNASGVTERMQQFYEEPARSDADAQWMKIVYRQVDLDKVKNAPLYYPEEIIDGQENLFRIIMRLVADGQLDGYEYLDGREIFNDQYRIKVRDMLDRFHIIYTEAKGSTEKNPRFAIEESDVPTNEVLSYYLLERWELDKRTNRMRTTVDAICPVLHRAGDFGGEAVKYPMFWLKMDKLRPYLAQQSIFIDDDNNLASYTYDDFFTLGLYEGDIYKTRNLRNLSMMQMYPDPDDLRHAQDSIQNYLTNYEKKMWVPSREELAIMAEERERIAAGDTIASRDEAVSSVPKSSSRRAVTSRRGQKSSSAPKSKTTKVKTSKPKVAKSSAKRSVRRRK
;
A
#
# COMPACT_ATOMS: atom_id res chain seq x y z
N MET A 1 14.44 -73.17 -57.59
CA MET A 1 13.04 -72.63 -57.66
C MET A 1 12.05 -73.65 -57.11
N LYS A 2 10.75 -73.29 -57.00
CA LYS A 2 9.57 -74.11 -56.60
C LYS A 2 9.50 -75.49 -57.30
N PRO A 3 8.82 -76.54 -56.76
CA PRO A 3 7.41 -76.60 -56.27
C PRO A 3 7.25 -77.20 -54.84
N SER A 4 6.04 -77.49 -54.27
CA SER A 4 4.70 -76.86 -54.25
C SER A 4 3.75 -77.70 -53.33
N ASN A 5 2.48 -77.27 -53.15
CA ASN A 5 1.31 -78.02 -52.59
C ASN A 5 1.30 -78.33 -51.07
N ARG A 6 0.16 -78.61 -50.40
CA ARG A 6 -1.26 -78.12 -50.40
C ARG A 6 -2.02 -78.87 -49.26
N HIS A 7 -3.37 -78.72 -49.13
CA HIS A 7 -4.32 -79.35 -48.15
C HIS A 7 -4.54 -78.51 -46.86
N ILE A 8 -5.69 -78.49 -46.13
CA ILE A 8 -7.05 -79.12 -46.18
C ILE A 8 -7.98 -78.33 -45.18
N HIS A 9 -9.33 -78.22 -45.17
CA HIS A 9 -10.50 -78.60 -46.01
C HIS A 9 -11.77 -77.76 -45.59
N ILE A 10 -12.86 -77.81 -46.40
CA ILE A 10 -14.33 -77.90 -46.06
C ILE A 10 -14.96 -76.88 -45.07
N LEU A 11 -15.98 -76.04 -45.43
CA LEU A 11 -17.40 -76.25 -45.85
C LEU A 11 -18.37 -76.68 -44.70
N LEU A 12 -19.68 -76.36 -44.64
CA LEU A 12 -20.55 -75.34 -45.31
C LEU A 12 -22.00 -75.35 -44.72
N GLY A 13 -22.67 -74.18 -44.66
CA GLY A 13 -24.16 -74.04 -44.62
C GLY A 13 -24.87 -74.28 -43.25
N SER A 14 -26.19 -74.05 -43.11
CA SER A 14 -27.15 -73.29 -43.94
C SER A 14 -28.47 -72.96 -43.17
N MET A 15 -29.30 -72.08 -43.74
CA MET A 15 -30.77 -71.86 -43.65
C MET A 15 -31.67 -72.62 -42.61
N ALA A 16 -32.84 -72.12 -42.15
CA ALA A 16 -33.54 -70.81 -42.15
C ALA A 16 -34.91 -70.96 -41.40
N VAL A 17 -35.72 -69.87 -41.29
CA VAL A 17 -37.20 -69.88 -40.99
C VAL A 17 -37.56 -70.27 -39.52
N ALA A 18 -38.61 -69.79 -38.80
CA ALA A 18 -39.86 -69.06 -39.14
C ALA A 18 -40.40 -68.12 -38.01
N LEU A 19 -41.36 -67.26 -38.41
CA LEU A 19 -42.62 -66.87 -37.71
C LEU A 19 -42.67 -66.03 -36.41
N VAL A 20 -43.87 -65.49 -36.20
CA VAL A 20 -44.31 -64.38 -35.33
C VAL A 20 -45.29 -64.90 -34.25
N ALA A 21 -45.34 -64.31 -33.04
CA ALA A 21 -46.56 -63.70 -32.44
C ALA A 21 -46.53 -63.40 -30.92
N PHE A 22 -47.44 -62.47 -30.55
CA PHE A 22 -48.06 -62.17 -29.24
C PHE A 22 -47.34 -61.35 -28.15
N ASP A 23 -48.06 -60.30 -27.72
CA ASP A 23 -47.79 -59.43 -26.57
C ASP A 23 -48.02 -60.09 -25.20
N THR A 24 -47.36 -59.56 -24.17
CA THR A 24 -47.93 -59.39 -22.82
C THR A 24 -47.35 -58.14 -22.15
N MET A 25 -48.12 -57.52 -21.25
CA MET A 25 -47.80 -56.22 -20.64
C MET A 25 -46.91 -56.34 -19.39
N ALA A 26 -46.02 -55.37 -19.15
CA ALA A 26 -45.36 -55.13 -17.87
C ALA A 26 -45.16 -53.63 -17.62
N GLN A 27 -45.24 -53.19 -16.35
CA GLN A 27 -45.34 -51.75 -16.01
C GLN A 27 -44.00 -50.99 -16.00
N GLN A 28 -44.07 -49.69 -16.32
CA GLN A 28 -43.14 -48.70 -15.79
C GLN A 28 -43.45 -48.40 -14.31
N PRO A 29 -42.41 -48.17 -13.49
CA PRO A 29 -42.42 -47.14 -12.46
C PRO A 29 -41.61 -45.92 -12.91
N GLN A 30 -42.11 -44.72 -12.60
CA GLN A 30 -41.40 -43.46 -12.88
C GLN A 30 -40.30 -43.20 -11.85
N SER A 31 -39.15 -42.67 -12.28
CA SER A 31 -38.10 -42.14 -11.39
C SER A 31 -37.49 -40.85 -11.94
N ALA A 32 -38.14 -39.73 -11.65
CA ALA A 32 -37.64 -38.39 -11.94
C ALA A 32 -36.99 -37.73 -10.70
N GLN A 33 -36.21 -36.67 -10.95
CA GLN A 33 -35.91 -35.61 -9.97
C GLN A 33 -34.92 -35.87 -8.81
N GLN A 34 -33.71 -36.42 -9.05
CA GLN A 34 -32.64 -36.34 -8.03
C GLN A 34 -31.17 -36.26 -8.51
N GLN A 35 -30.86 -35.48 -9.56
CA GLN A 35 -29.46 -35.21 -9.97
C GLN A 35 -29.21 -33.76 -10.43
N SER A 36 -28.75 -32.88 -9.53
CA SER A 36 -28.26 -31.53 -9.93
C SER A 36 -27.41 -30.75 -8.89
N THR A 37 -27.28 -31.21 -7.64
CA THR A 37 -26.54 -30.47 -6.59
C THR A 37 -25.04 -30.80 -6.52
N SER A 38 -24.67 -32.07 -6.57
CA SER A 38 -23.28 -32.54 -6.41
C SER A 38 -22.34 -32.06 -7.52
N SER A 39 -22.82 -32.06 -8.78
CA SER A 39 -22.04 -31.62 -9.94
C SER A 39 -21.70 -30.12 -9.92
N ALA A 40 -22.56 -29.29 -9.33
CA ALA A 40 -22.31 -27.86 -9.15
C ALA A 40 -21.25 -27.58 -8.08
N ILE A 41 -21.25 -28.38 -6.99
CA ILE A 41 -20.25 -28.29 -5.91
C ILE A 41 -18.88 -28.76 -6.41
N ILE A 42 -18.81 -29.88 -7.13
CA ILE A 42 -17.56 -30.41 -7.69
C ILE A 42 -16.96 -29.48 -8.75
N ARG A 43 -17.79 -28.73 -9.49
CA ARG A 43 -17.30 -27.70 -10.43
C ARG A 43 -16.68 -26.51 -9.71
N ARG A 44 -17.38 -25.93 -8.71
CA ARG A 44 -16.83 -24.83 -7.89
C ARG A 44 -15.54 -25.26 -7.19
N ALA A 45 -15.53 -26.37 -6.46
CA ALA A 45 -14.32 -26.85 -5.78
C ALA A 45 -13.10 -27.11 -6.72
N ARG A 46 -13.33 -27.39 -8.02
CA ARG A 46 -12.26 -27.49 -9.03
C ARG A 46 -11.84 -26.14 -9.62
N GLU A 47 -12.70 -25.14 -9.57
CA GLU A 47 -12.44 -23.76 -9.98
C GLU A 47 -11.70 -23.00 -8.87
N ASP A 48 -12.18 -23.13 -7.64
CA ASP A 48 -11.55 -22.65 -6.40
C ASP A 48 -10.12 -23.20 -6.26
N ALA A 49 -9.95 -24.53 -6.26
CA ALA A 49 -8.63 -25.16 -6.15
C ALA A 49 -7.68 -24.84 -7.33
N ARG A 50 -8.20 -24.48 -8.51
CA ARG A 50 -7.40 -23.94 -9.62
C ARG A 50 -6.99 -22.48 -9.38
N ASN A 51 -7.82 -21.70 -8.71
CA ASN A 51 -7.51 -20.34 -8.32
C ASN A 51 -6.44 -20.34 -7.22
N ASP A 52 -6.54 -21.22 -6.23
CA ASP A 52 -5.54 -21.35 -5.16
C ASP A 52 -4.20 -21.89 -5.67
N ALA A 53 -4.21 -22.83 -6.64
CA ALA A 53 -3.00 -23.24 -7.34
C ALA A 53 -2.31 -22.08 -8.09
N ARG A 54 -3.09 -21.16 -8.68
CA ARG A 54 -2.56 -19.95 -9.34
C ARG A 54 -1.99 -18.94 -8.34
N LYS A 55 -2.69 -18.69 -7.22
CA LYS A 55 -2.22 -17.81 -6.13
C LYS A 55 -0.88 -18.28 -5.56
N ASN A 56 -0.77 -19.59 -5.29
CA ASN A 56 0.48 -20.20 -4.80
C ASN A 56 1.62 -20.14 -5.84
N ALA A 57 1.32 -20.17 -7.15
CA ALA A 57 2.33 -20.01 -8.19
C ALA A 57 2.93 -18.58 -8.23
N SER A 58 2.18 -17.57 -7.77
CA SER A 58 2.66 -16.19 -7.58
C SER A 58 3.26 -15.91 -6.19
N GLY A 59 3.68 -16.95 -5.47
CA GLY A 59 4.33 -16.87 -4.15
C GLY A 59 3.43 -16.45 -2.98
N VAL A 60 2.30 -15.78 -3.25
CA VAL A 60 1.37 -15.34 -2.21
C VAL A 60 0.67 -16.53 -1.55
N THR A 61 1.00 -16.80 -0.28
CA THR A 61 0.28 -17.79 0.51
C THR A 61 -1.13 -17.31 0.90
N GLU A 62 -2.08 -18.24 1.04
CA GLU A 62 -3.46 -17.92 1.46
C GLU A 62 -3.50 -17.12 2.77
N ARG A 63 -2.62 -17.44 3.73
CA ARG A 63 -2.51 -16.71 5.01
C ARG A 63 -2.08 -15.25 4.82
N MET A 64 -1.20 -14.96 3.86
CA MET A 64 -0.84 -13.58 3.54
C MET A 64 -2.03 -12.85 2.92
N GLN A 65 -2.79 -13.50 2.02
CA GLN A 65 -4.01 -12.91 1.47
C GLN A 65 -5.01 -12.59 2.59
N GLN A 66 -5.31 -13.53 3.48
CA GLN A 66 -6.22 -13.33 4.61
C GLN A 66 -5.78 -12.19 5.56
N PHE A 67 -4.47 -11.96 5.73
CA PHE A 67 -3.94 -10.87 6.56
C PHE A 67 -4.11 -9.48 5.91
N TYR A 68 -3.89 -9.36 4.60
CA TYR A 68 -4.09 -8.10 3.87
C TYR A 68 -5.55 -7.87 3.41
N GLU A 69 -6.35 -8.94 3.36
CA GLU A 69 -7.80 -8.93 3.11
C GLU A 69 -8.61 -8.88 4.42
N GLU A 70 -7.98 -8.58 5.57
CA GLU A 70 -8.70 -8.08 6.74
C GLU A 70 -9.61 -6.91 6.29
N PRO A 71 -10.91 -6.94 6.59
CA PRO A 71 -11.84 -5.97 6.03
C PRO A 71 -11.43 -4.56 6.46
N ALA A 72 -11.27 -3.68 5.46
CA ALA A 72 -10.91 -2.28 5.65
C ALA A 72 -11.68 -1.71 6.84
N ARG A 73 -10.94 -1.32 7.90
CA ARG A 73 -11.51 -1.05 9.23
C ARG A 73 -12.71 -0.13 9.09
N SER A 74 -13.85 -0.58 9.60
CA SER A 74 -15.10 0.16 9.49
C SER A 74 -14.90 1.61 9.94
N ASP A 75 -15.35 2.57 9.13
CA ASP A 75 -15.30 4.01 9.42
C ASP A 75 -15.87 4.36 10.81
N ALA A 76 -16.68 3.47 11.39
CA ALA A 76 -17.13 3.49 12.78
C ALA A 76 -15.98 3.65 13.82
N ASP A 77 -14.78 3.12 13.58
CA ASP A 77 -13.62 3.24 14.49
C ASP A 77 -12.81 4.54 14.29
N ALA A 78 -13.02 5.25 13.17
CA ALA A 78 -12.38 6.55 12.94
C ALA A 78 -13.08 7.66 13.75
N GLN A 79 -12.31 8.43 14.51
CA GLN A 79 -12.78 9.66 15.17
C GLN A 79 -12.81 10.85 14.22
N TRP A 80 -11.89 10.84 13.26
CA TRP A 80 -11.74 11.81 12.21
C TRP A 80 -11.05 11.12 11.02
N MET A 81 -11.40 11.54 9.81
CA MET A 81 -10.77 11.04 8.58
C MET A 81 -10.61 12.18 7.57
N LYS A 82 -9.57 12.11 6.73
CA LYS A 82 -9.43 12.94 5.53
C LYS A 82 -8.79 12.14 4.42
N ILE A 83 -9.38 12.24 3.22
CA ILE A 83 -8.87 11.60 2.02
C ILE A 83 -8.20 12.65 1.13
N VAL A 84 -6.98 12.33 0.70
CA VAL A 84 -6.02 13.21 0.02
C VAL A 84 -5.50 12.47 -1.21
N TYR A 85 -5.27 13.20 -2.31
CA TYR A 85 -4.63 12.66 -3.50
C TYR A 85 -3.25 13.28 -3.64
N ARG A 86 -2.19 12.46 -3.66
CA ARG A 86 -0.80 12.90 -3.76
C ARG A 86 -0.19 12.48 -5.10
N GLN A 87 0.54 13.37 -5.76
CA GLN A 87 1.45 13.00 -6.85
C GLN A 87 2.80 12.65 -6.22
N VAL A 88 3.17 11.38 -6.28
CA VAL A 88 4.51 10.89 -5.95
C VAL A 88 5.33 10.89 -7.24
N ASP A 89 6.46 11.57 -7.20
CA ASP A 89 7.23 12.02 -8.36
C ASP A 89 8.58 11.31 -8.39
N LEU A 90 8.90 10.55 -9.44
CA LEU A 90 9.99 9.56 -9.38
C LEU A 90 11.38 10.18 -9.51
N ASP A 91 11.49 11.39 -10.08
CA ASP A 91 12.71 12.19 -10.11
C ASP A 91 13.21 12.58 -8.69
N LYS A 92 12.37 12.45 -7.66
CA LYS A 92 12.76 12.71 -6.26
C LYS A 92 13.43 11.49 -5.66
N VAL A 93 14.65 11.65 -5.16
CA VAL A 93 15.52 10.58 -4.58
C VAL A 93 14.78 9.59 -3.67
N LYS A 94 13.93 10.06 -2.75
CA LYS A 94 13.15 9.18 -1.83
C LYS A 94 12.19 8.21 -2.54
N ASN A 95 11.81 8.52 -3.78
CA ASN A 95 10.90 7.73 -4.60
C ASN A 95 11.62 6.91 -5.67
N ALA A 96 12.95 7.10 -5.84
CA ALA A 96 13.78 6.30 -6.73
C ALA A 96 13.61 4.76 -6.55
N PRO A 97 13.37 4.22 -5.32
CA PRO A 97 13.04 2.80 -5.11
C PRO A 97 11.74 2.31 -5.78
N LEU A 98 10.89 3.20 -6.32
CA LEU A 98 9.69 2.82 -7.08
C LEU A 98 9.94 2.73 -8.59
N TYR A 99 11.03 3.33 -9.07
CA TYR A 99 11.38 3.42 -10.49
C TYR A 99 12.52 2.46 -10.87
N TYR A 100 13.55 2.36 -10.02
CA TYR A 100 14.68 1.46 -10.22
C TYR A 100 14.42 0.05 -9.66
N PRO A 101 15.02 -1.00 -10.25
CA PRO A 101 15.84 -0.96 -11.46
C PRO A 101 14.98 -0.85 -12.73
N GLU A 102 15.50 -0.14 -13.76
CA GLU A 102 14.77 0.07 -15.03
C GLU A 102 14.57 -1.24 -15.80
N GLU A 103 15.63 -2.04 -15.87
CA GLU A 103 15.66 -3.44 -16.34
C GLU A 103 15.58 -4.40 -15.13
N ILE A 104 15.25 -5.68 -15.37
CA ILE A 104 15.14 -6.66 -14.28
C ILE A 104 16.54 -7.17 -13.90
N ILE A 105 16.95 -6.95 -12.64
CA ILE A 105 18.29 -7.31 -12.14
C ILE A 105 18.13 -8.23 -10.93
N ASP A 106 18.76 -9.41 -10.97
CA ASP A 106 18.72 -10.45 -9.93
C ASP A 106 17.30 -10.82 -9.41
N GLY A 107 16.27 -10.61 -10.25
CA GLY A 107 14.86 -10.84 -9.92
C GLY A 107 14.16 -9.66 -9.23
N GLN A 108 14.87 -8.56 -8.96
CA GLN A 108 14.26 -7.28 -8.61
C GLN A 108 13.69 -6.61 -9.87
N GLU A 109 12.46 -6.14 -9.74
CA GLU A 109 11.67 -5.45 -10.77
C GLU A 109 11.09 -4.18 -10.14
N ASN A 110 10.98 -3.10 -10.91
CA ASN A 110 10.36 -1.87 -10.44
C ASN A 110 8.85 -2.05 -10.18
N LEU A 111 8.25 -1.09 -9.48
CA LEU A 111 6.83 -1.15 -9.10
C LEU A 111 5.89 -1.24 -10.32
N PHE A 112 6.26 -0.63 -11.45
CA PHE A 112 5.44 -0.65 -12.66
C PHE A 112 5.43 -2.03 -13.34
N ARG A 113 6.59 -2.69 -13.46
CA ARG A 113 6.70 -4.07 -13.99
C ARG A 113 5.91 -5.06 -13.13
N ILE A 114 6.03 -4.97 -11.80
CA ILE A 114 5.20 -5.75 -10.84
C ILE A 114 3.70 -5.57 -11.14
N ILE A 115 3.26 -4.31 -11.21
CA ILE A 115 1.86 -3.95 -11.48
C ILE A 115 1.38 -4.50 -12.83
N MET A 116 2.12 -4.25 -13.91
CA MET A 116 1.74 -4.64 -15.26
C MET A 116 1.69 -6.16 -15.41
N ARG A 117 2.65 -6.89 -14.83
CA ARG A 117 2.68 -8.35 -14.79
C ARG A 117 1.44 -8.93 -14.11
N LEU A 118 1.10 -8.44 -12.92
CA LEU A 118 -0.07 -8.90 -12.15
C LEU A 118 -1.42 -8.57 -12.83
N VAL A 119 -1.51 -7.45 -13.54
CA VAL A 119 -2.71 -7.06 -14.31
C VAL A 119 -2.81 -7.84 -15.62
N ALA A 120 -1.71 -8.07 -16.34
CA ALA A 120 -1.68 -8.83 -17.60
C ALA A 120 -2.01 -10.32 -17.39
N ASP A 121 -1.56 -10.91 -16.28
CA ASP A 121 -2.00 -12.24 -15.83
C ASP A 121 -3.42 -12.26 -15.24
N GLY A 122 -4.07 -11.11 -15.04
CA GLY A 122 -5.41 -11.03 -14.42
C GLY A 122 -5.43 -11.58 -12.98
N GLN A 123 -4.35 -11.37 -12.22
CA GLN A 123 -4.32 -11.61 -10.77
C GLN A 123 -4.77 -10.40 -9.95
N LEU A 124 -4.74 -9.21 -10.57
CA LEU A 124 -5.04 -7.92 -9.95
C LEU A 124 -6.03 -7.13 -10.82
N ASP A 125 -7.00 -6.49 -10.17
CA ASP A 125 -8.08 -5.74 -10.84
C ASP A 125 -7.74 -4.25 -10.94
N GLY A 126 -7.64 -3.74 -12.18
CA GLY A 126 -7.56 -2.32 -12.47
C GLY A 126 -8.94 -1.66 -12.61
N TYR A 127 -9.10 -0.47 -12.07
CA TYR A 127 -10.31 0.36 -12.12
C TYR A 127 -10.07 1.64 -12.93
N GLU A 128 -11.06 2.10 -13.69
CA GLU A 128 -10.92 3.27 -14.56
C GLU A 128 -10.61 4.55 -13.78
N TYR A 129 -9.65 5.35 -14.28
CA TYR A 129 -9.36 6.67 -13.72
C TYR A 129 -10.50 7.64 -14.07
N LEU A 130 -11.14 8.20 -13.06
CA LEU A 130 -12.22 9.17 -13.24
C LEU A 130 -11.80 10.52 -12.65
N ASP A 131 -11.83 11.58 -13.44
CA ASP A 131 -11.59 12.96 -12.95
C ASP A 131 -12.57 13.38 -11.84
N GLY A 132 -13.72 12.70 -11.76
CA GLY A 132 -14.68 12.75 -10.66
C GLY A 132 -14.15 12.15 -9.34
N ARG A 133 -14.84 11.12 -8.85
CA ARG A 133 -14.53 10.37 -7.63
C ARG A 133 -14.22 8.93 -8.04
N GLU A 134 -13.20 8.34 -7.45
CA GLU A 134 -12.88 6.92 -7.72
C GLU A 134 -13.98 6.00 -7.21
N ILE A 135 -14.39 5.03 -8.04
CA ILE A 135 -15.44 4.05 -7.72
C ILE A 135 -14.89 2.65 -8.03
N PHE A 136 -14.38 1.97 -7.00
CA PHE A 136 -13.75 0.65 -7.15
C PHE A 136 -14.77 -0.50 -7.20
N ASN A 137 -15.75 -0.43 -8.11
CA ASN A 137 -16.75 -1.46 -8.35
C ASN A 137 -16.48 -2.23 -9.65
N ASP A 138 -17.24 -3.31 -9.88
CA ASP A 138 -17.05 -4.18 -11.04
C ASP A 138 -17.49 -3.52 -12.36
N GLN A 139 -18.30 -2.46 -12.31
CA GLN A 139 -18.74 -1.69 -13.48
C GLN A 139 -17.64 -0.80 -14.05
N TYR A 140 -16.75 -0.26 -13.21
CA TYR A 140 -15.57 0.52 -13.62
C TYR A 140 -14.28 -0.33 -13.64
N ARG A 141 -14.38 -1.66 -13.52
CA ARG A 141 -13.25 -2.57 -13.71
C ARG A 141 -12.86 -2.61 -15.19
N ILE A 142 -11.64 -2.17 -15.51
CA ILE A 142 -11.18 -2.08 -16.90
C ILE A 142 -10.93 -3.49 -17.46
N LYS A 143 -11.26 -3.70 -18.73
CA LYS A 143 -10.78 -4.87 -19.47
C LYS A 143 -9.31 -4.67 -19.81
N VAL A 144 -8.46 -5.62 -19.45
CA VAL A 144 -7.00 -5.51 -19.63
C VAL A 144 -6.63 -5.27 -21.10
N ARG A 145 -7.37 -5.85 -22.06
CA ARG A 145 -7.18 -5.62 -23.50
C ARG A 145 -7.39 -4.15 -23.88
N ASP A 146 -8.57 -3.62 -23.56
CA ASP A 146 -8.96 -2.22 -23.79
C ASP A 146 -8.00 -1.21 -23.11
N MET A 147 -7.26 -1.63 -22.08
CA MET A 147 -6.21 -0.85 -21.43
C MET A 147 -4.90 -0.89 -22.24
N LEU A 148 -4.41 -2.08 -22.60
CA LEU A 148 -3.17 -2.23 -23.37
C LEU A 148 -3.26 -1.57 -24.75
N ASP A 149 -4.39 -1.77 -25.45
CA ASP A 149 -4.70 -1.12 -26.74
C ASP A 149 -4.68 0.43 -26.61
N ARG A 150 -5.24 0.97 -25.52
CA ARG A 150 -5.36 2.42 -25.22
C ARG A 150 -4.01 3.08 -24.92
N PHE A 151 -3.09 2.36 -24.26
CA PHE A 151 -1.76 2.89 -23.95
C PHE A 151 -0.69 2.55 -25.00
N HIS A 152 -1.07 1.82 -26.06
CA HIS A 152 -0.20 1.32 -27.14
C HIS A 152 0.90 0.36 -26.64
N ILE A 153 0.61 -0.40 -25.59
CA ILE A 153 1.49 -1.43 -25.05
C ILE A 153 1.32 -2.68 -25.91
N ILE A 154 2.42 -3.21 -26.45
CA ILE A 154 2.40 -4.42 -27.27
C ILE A 154 2.17 -5.64 -26.37
N TYR A 155 1.37 -6.61 -26.84
CA TYR A 155 1.06 -7.82 -26.08
C TYR A 155 0.86 -9.03 -26.99
N THR A 156 1.08 -10.21 -26.41
CA THR A 156 0.73 -11.51 -26.99
C THR A 156 -0.30 -12.22 -26.10
N GLU A 157 -1.04 -13.19 -26.64
CA GLU A 157 -2.00 -13.97 -25.84
C GLU A 157 -1.25 -15.06 -25.04
N ALA A 158 -1.35 -15.01 -23.72
CA ALA A 158 -0.57 -15.89 -22.85
C ALA A 158 -1.07 -17.35 -22.88
N LYS A 159 -0.18 -18.30 -22.58
CA LYS A 159 -0.49 -19.74 -22.52
C LYS A 159 -1.57 -19.99 -21.44
N GLY A 160 -2.78 -20.35 -21.88
CA GLY A 160 -3.94 -20.56 -21.00
C GLY A 160 -4.89 -19.35 -20.91
N SER A 161 -4.67 -18.30 -21.69
CA SER A 161 -5.70 -17.32 -22.03
C SER A 161 -6.98 -18.02 -22.52
N THR A 162 -8.14 -17.52 -22.12
CA THR A 162 -9.46 -18.08 -22.47
C THR A 162 -10.41 -16.90 -22.68
N GLU A 163 -11.38 -17.02 -23.59
CA GLU A 163 -12.38 -15.96 -23.88
C GLU A 163 -13.04 -15.35 -22.63
N LYS A 164 -13.26 -16.15 -21.57
CA LYS A 164 -13.86 -15.71 -20.29
C LYS A 164 -12.86 -15.14 -19.27
N ASN A 165 -11.57 -15.33 -19.47
CA ASN A 165 -10.49 -14.82 -18.63
C ASN A 165 -9.24 -14.66 -19.53
N PRO A 166 -9.20 -13.57 -20.32
CA PRO A 166 -8.09 -13.33 -21.24
C PRO A 166 -6.83 -13.00 -20.43
N ARG A 167 -5.72 -13.62 -20.82
CA ARG A 167 -4.40 -13.38 -20.24
C ARG A 167 -3.44 -12.93 -21.32
N PHE A 168 -2.59 -11.97 -20.96
CA PHE A 168 -1.66 -11.36 -21.89
C PHE A 168 -0.23 -11.54 -21.37
N ALA A 169 0.69 -11.87 -22.28
CA ALA A 169 2.11 -11.84 -22.01
C ALA A 169 2.68 -10.62 -22.73
N ILE A 170 3.39 -9.79 -21.96
CA ILE A 170 4.04 -8.57 -22.42
C ILE A 170 5.54 -8.86 -22.32
N GLU A 171 6.29 -8.66 -23.41
CA GLU A 171 7.74 -8.85 -23.39
C GLU A 171 8.39 -7.74 -22.54
N GLU A 172 9.57 -8.02 -21.96
CA GLU A 172 10.21 -7.09 -21.02
C GLU A 172 10.63 -5.76 -21.67
N SER A 173 10.80 -5.74 -22.99
CA SER A 173 11.02 -4.57 -23.85
C SER A 173 9.77 -3.70 -24.05
N ASP A 174 8.59 -4.28 -23.93
CA ASP A 174 7.33 -3.68 -24.41
C ASP A 174 6.57 -2.97 -23.28
N VAL A 175 7.06 -3.08 -22.04
CA VAL A 175 6.58 -2.36 -20.86
C VAL A 175 7.18 -0.93 -20.85
N PRO A 176 6.38 0.15 -20.98
CA PRO A 176 6.88 1.53 -21.08
C PRO A 176 7.30 2.11 -19.71
N THR A 177 8.21 1.43 -19.01
CA THR A 177 8.78 1.85 -17.71
C THR A 177 9.32 3.28 -17.75
N ASN A 178 10.01 3.64 -18.82
CA ASN A 178 10.60 4.95 -19.07
C ASN A 178 9.57 6.09 -19.23
N GLU A 179 8.31 5.76 -19.54
CA GLU A 179 7.24 6.76 -19.61
C GLU A 179 6.55 6.97 -18.25
N VAL A 180 6.68 6.05 -17.29
CA VAL A 180 5.99 6.11 -15.99
C VAL A 180 6.85 6.83 -14.96
N LEU A 181 6.84 8.18 -15.01
CA LEU A 181 7.64 9.05 -14.13
C LEU A 181 6.90 9.51 -12.86
N SER A 182 5.62 9.17 -12.66
CA SER A 182 4.91 9.48 -11.41
C SER A 182 3.77 8.52 -11.09
N TYR A 183 3.39 8.46 -9.81
CA TYR A 183 2.20 7.76 -9.33
C TYR A 183 1.24 8.74 -8.65
N TYR A 184 -0.07 8.55 -8.87
CA TYR A 184 -1.08 9.14 -8.00
C TYR A 184 -1.43 8.16 -6.87
N LEU A 185 -1.36 8.63 -5.63
CA LEU A 185 -1.77 7.88 -4.44
C LEU A 185 -3.10 8.43 -3.91
N LEU A 186 -3.98 7.53 -3.49
CA LEU A 186 -5.15 7.85 -2.67
C LEU A 186 -4.82 7.55 -1.21
N GLU A 187 -4.58 8.61 -0.43
CA GLU A 187 -4.27 8.51 1.01
C GLU A 187 -5.51 8.74 1.87
N ARG A 188 -5.83 7.77 2.73
CA ARG A 188 -6.68 7.97 3.90
C ARG A 188 -5.79 8.27 5.11
N TRP A 189 -5.99 9.45 5.69
CA TRP A 189 -5.49 9.82 7.01
C TRP A 189 -6.62 9.61 8.02
N GLU A 190 -6.40 8.76 9.02
CA GLU A 190 -7.40 8.34 10.01
C GLU A 190 -6.90 8.55 11.45
N LEU A 191 -7.76 9.07 12.34
CA LEU A 191 -7.52 9.09 13.80
C LEU A 191 -8.31 7.95 14.44
N ASP A 192 -7.62 6.88 14.84
CA ASP A 192 -8.20 5.66 15.45
C ASP A 192 -8.67 5.95 16.88
N LYS A 193 -9.97 5.77 17.18
CA LYS A 193 -10.58 5.99 18.52
C LYS A 193 -9.93 5.15 19.63
N ARG A 194 -9.46 3.95 19.29
CA ARG A 194 -8.96 2.96 20.25
C ARG A 194 -7.49 3.20 20.60
N THR A 195 -6.69 3.69 19.66
CA THR A 195 -5.26 3.99 19.88
C THR A 195 -4.95 5.48 20.07
N ASN A 196 -5.88 6.37 19.70
CA ASN A 196 -5.76 7.84 19.74
C ASN A 196 -4.51 8.37 19.03
N ARG A 197 -4.12 7.70 17.94
CA ARG A 197 -3.01 8.09 17.06
C ARG A 197 -3.50 8.33 15.63
N MET A 198 -2.84 9.25 14.95
CA MET A 198 -2.97 9.39 13.51
C MET A 198 -2.32 8.19 12.83
N ARG A 199 -3.00 7.65 11.81
CA ARG A 199 -2.45 6.67 10.89
C ARG A 199 -2.67 7.16 9.47
N THR A 200 -1.68 6.96 8.62
CA THR A 200 -1.79 7.17 7.18
C THR A 200 -1.84 5.80 6.51
N THR A 201 -2.76 5.62 5.57
CA THR A 201 -2.89 4.42 4.75
C THR A 201 -3.08 4.82 3.30
N VAL A 202 -2.29 4.22 2.42
CA VAL A 202 -2.54 4.28 0.97
C VAL A 202 -3.62 3.25 0.66
N ASP A 203 -4.75 3.73 0.15
CA ASP A 203 -5.93 2.93 -0.23
C ASP A 203 -5.83 2.44 -1.68
N ALA A 204 -5.30 3.29 -2.56
CA ALA A 204 -5.13 2.99 -3.97
C ALA A 204 -3.91 3.71 -4.56
N ILE A 205 -3.39 3.13 -5.65
CA ILE A 205 -2.29 3.65 -6.45
C ILE A 205 -2.66 3.63 -7.93
N CYS A 206 -2.23 4.64 -8.68
CA CYS A 206 -2.43 4.77 -10.13
C CYS A 206 -1.11 5.18 -10.80
N PRO A 207 -0.55 4.36 -11.73
CA PRO A 207 0.57 4.78 -12.56
C PRO A 207 0.16 5.91 -13.52
N VAL A 208 1.08 6.86 -13.76
CA VAL A 208 0.86 7.99 -14.66
C VAL A 208 1.98 8.03 -15.69
N LEU A 209 1.62 7.91 -16.97
CA LEU A 209 2.56 8.07 -18.07
C LEU A 209 2.79 9.56 -18.33
N HIS A 210 4.04 9.93 -18.62
CA HIS A 210 4.46 11.25 -19.05
C HIS A 210 4.90 11.16 -20.50
N ARG A 211 4.11 11.73 -21.41
CA ARG A 211 4.46 11.78 -22.84
C ARG A 211 4.73 13.22 -23.22
N ALA A 212 5.99 13.53 -23.53
CA ALA A 212 6.37 14.80 -24.13
C ALA A 212 5.66 14.94 -25.49
N GLY A 213 5.04 16.09 -25.74
CA GLY A 213 4.55 16.41 -27.08
C GLY A 213 5.72 16.64 -28.04
N ASP A 214 5.51 16.36 -29.33
CA ASP A 214 6.48 16.44 -30.43
C ASP A 214 7.06 17.86 -30.71
N PHE A 215 6.78 18.81 -29.81
CA PHE A 215 7.18 20.21 -29.85
C PHE A 215 7.98 20.65 -28.60
N GLY A 216 8.43 19.70 -27.75
CA GLY A 216 9.28 20.00 -26.59
C GLY A 216 8.59 20.75 -25.44
N GLY A 217 7.26 20.65 -25.33
CA GLY A 217 6.49 21.20 -24.22
C GLY A 217 6.55 20.32 -22.95
N GLU A 218 5.93 20.79 -21.86
CA GLU A 218 5.77 20.02 -20.62
C GLU A 218 5.10 18.66 -20.91
N ALA A 219 5.60 17.59 -20.27
CA ALA A 219 5.12 16.24 -20.53
C ALA A 219 3.66 16.06 -20.10
N VAL A 220 2.81 15.61 -21.02
CA VAL A 220 1.39 15.43 -20.74
C VAL A 220 1.20 14.18 -19.88
N LYS A 221 0.55 14.37 -18.73
CA LYS A 221 0.31 13.35 -17.72
C LYS A 221 -0.95 12.54 -18.05
N TYR A 222 -0.77 11.27 -18.38
CA TYR A 222 -1.82 10.30 -18.70
C TYR A 222 -1.95 9.27 -17.56
N PRO A 223 -2.86 9.47 -16.58
CA PRO A 223 -3.13 8.47 -15.55
C PRO A 223 -3.75 7.21 -16.17
N MET A 224 -3.24 6.03 -15.80
CA MET A 224 -3.66 4.77 -16.41
C MET A 224 -4.97 4.23 -15.83
N PHE A 225 -4.88 3.74 -14.59
CA PHE A 225 -5.91 3.00 -13.90
C PHE A 225 -5.56 2.94 -12.41
N TRP A 226 -6.57 2.85 -11.55
CA TRP A 226 -6.36 2.65 -10.12
C TRP A 226 -6.29 1.18 -9.74
N LEU A 227 -5.48 0.88 -8.75
CA LEU A 227 -5.37 -0.42 -8.08
C LEU A 227 -5.70 -0.27 -6.60
N LYS A 228 -6.52 -1.16 -6.05
CA LYS A 228 -6.71 -1.28 -4.60
C LYS A 228 -5.40 -1.75 -3.96
N MET A 229 -4.84 -0.96 -3.05
CA MET A 229 -3.58 -1.28 -2.40
C MET A 229 -3.68 -2.61 -1.64
N ASP A 230 -4.79 -2.86 -0.92
CA ASP A 230 -5.04 -4.10 -0.15
C ASP A 230 -4.86 -5.39 -0.96
N LYS A 231 -5.13 -5.36 -2.27
CA LYS A 231 -4.93 -6.50 -3.18
C LYS A 231 -3.53 -6.57 -3.80
N LEU A 232 -2.78 -5.47 -3.78
CA LEU A 232 -1.42 -5.35 -4.29
C LEU A 232 -0.36 -5.65 -3.18
N ARG A 233 -0.61 -5.28 -1.92
CA ARG A 233 0.26 -5.53 -0.75
C ARG A 233 0.82 -6.96 -0.64
N PRO A 234 0.04 -8.06 -0.86
CA PRO A 234 0.57 -9.42 -0.72
C PRO A 234 1.68 -9.77 -1.72
N TYR A 235 1.78 -9.04 -2.82
CA TYR A 235 2.86 -9.16 -3.80
C TYR A 235 4.02 -8.20 -3.46
N LEU A 236 3.71 -6.97 -3.06
CA LEU A 236 4.71 -5.97 -2.63
C LEU A 236 5.51 -6.40 -1.40
N ALA A 237 4.90 -7.14 -0.48
CA ALA A 237 5.55 -7.69 0.73
C ALA A 237 6.50 -8.87 0.45
N GLN A 238 6.60 -9.35 -0.79
CA GLN A 238 7.58 -10.36 -1.20
C GLN A 238 8.83 -9.74 -1.83
N GLN A 239 8.70 -8.57 -2.44
CA GLN A 239 9.79 -7.89 -3.14
C GLN A 239 10.48 -6.91 -2.19
N SER A 240 11.76 -7.17 -1.90
CA SER A 240 12.60 -6.34 -1.04
C SER A 240 13.33 -5.26 -1.84
N ILE A 241 13.48 -4.09 -1.22
CA ILE A 241 14.02 -2.88 -1.84
C ILE A 241 15.12 -2.24 -0.97
N PHE A 242 15.97 -1.45 -1.63
CA PHE A 242 16.87 -0.51 -0.99
C PHE A 242 16.21 0.87 -0.95
N ILE A 243 16.49 1.69 0.07
CA ILE A 243 15.86 3.01 0.25
C ILE A 243 16.90 4.15 0.31
N ASP A 244 18.07 3.88 0.90
CA ASP A 244 19.16 4.84 1.06
C ASP A 244 20.45 4.31 0.41
N ASP A 245 21.13 5.12 -0.41
CA ASP A 245 22.40 4.76 -1.06
C ASP A 245 23.51 4.40 -0.04
N ASP A 246 23.44 4.98 1.17
CA ASP A 246 24.31 4.71 2.31
C ASP A 246 24.11 3.30 2.90
N ASN A 247 22.95 2.66 2.68
CA ASN A 247 22.55 1.41 3.29
C ASN A 247 21.92 0.43 2.29
N ASN A 248 22.79 -0.12 1.42
CA ASN A 248 22.46 -1.14 0.41
C ASN A 248 22.17 -2.53 1.02
N LEU A 249 21.43 -2.60 2.13
CA LEU A 249 20.86 -3.81 2.71
C LEU A 249 19.35 -3.75 2.53
N ALA A 250 18.79 -4.71 1.77
CA ALA A 250 17.37 -4.81 1.44
C ALA A 250 16.50 -5.14 2.68
N SER A 251 16.35 -4.15 3.54
CA SER A 251 15.79 -4.25 4.90
C SER A 251 14.29 -3.98 4.95
N TYR A 252 13.73 -3.50 3.84
CA TYR A 252 12.35 -3.08 3.68
C TYR A 252 11.75 -3.73 2.43
N THR A 253 10.44 -3.90 2.41
CA THR A 253 9.66 -4.27 1.23
C THR A 253 8.94 -3.06 0.64
N TYR A 254 8.38 -3.20 -0.57
CA TYR A 254 7.48 -2.17 -1.11
C TYR A 254 6.24 -1.95 -0.21
N ASP A 255 5.75 -2.97 0.51
CA ASP A 255 4.64 -2.81 1.47
C ASP A 255 5.06 -1.97 2.69
N ASP A 256 6.28 -2.18 3.21
CA ASP A 256 6.84 -1.35 4.28
C ASP A 256 6.98 0.11 3.85
N PHE A 257 7.48 0.36 2.63
CA PHE A 257 7.67 1.71 2.08
C PHE A 257 6.38 2.55 2.08
N PHE A 258 5.27 1.98 1.61
CA PHE A 258 3.96 2.64 1.64
C PHE A 258 3.32 2.68 3.03
N THR A 259 3.63 1.73 3.91
CA THR A 259 3.05 1.62 5.27
C THR A 259 3.74 2.54 6.27
N LEU A 260 5.06 2.75 6.12
CA LEU A 260 5.86 3.69 6.91
C LEU A 260 5.77 5.13 6.37
N GLY A 261 5.29 5.31 5.13
CA GLY A 261 5.13 6.63 4.51
C GLY A 261 6.46 7.26 4.10
N LEU A 262 7.36 6.47 3.52
CA LEU A 262 8.72 6.90 3.16
C LEU A 262 8.78 7.66 1.82
N TYR A 263 7.72 7.60 1.02
CA TYR A 263 7.54 8.38 -0.21
C TYR A 263 7.42 9.88 0.07
N GLU A 264 7.79 10.69 -0.92
CA GLU A 264 7.54 12.13 -0.94
C GLU A 264 6.68 12.54 -2.13
N GLY A 265 5.75 13.46 -1.95
CA GLY A 265 4.89 13.91 -3.03
C GLY A 265 3.97 15.05 -2.63
N ASP A 266 3.42 15.71 -3.64
CA ASP A 266 2.68 16.96 -3.49
C ASP A 266 1.17 16.73 -3.64
N ILE A 267 0.36 17.46 -2.88
CA ILE A 267 -1.09 17.26 -2.83
C ILE A 267 -1.74 17.93 -4.04
N TYR A 268 -2.21 17.16 -5.03
CA TYR A 268 -2.80 17.71 -6.26
C TYR A 268 -4.33 17.83 -6.19
N LYS A 269 -4.99 17.04 -5.34
CA LYS A 269 -6.46 17.03 -5.15
C LYS A 269 -6.76 16.61 -3.71
N THR A 270 -7.87 17.08 -3.15
CA THR A 270 -8.38 16.63 -1.84
C THR A 270 -9.85 16.24 -1.97
N ARG A 271 -10.36 15.40 -1.07
CA ARG A 271 -11.79 15.03 -1.05
C ARG A 271 -12.64 16.20 -0.51
N ASN A 272 -12.83 17.21 -1.36
CA ASN A 272 -13.66 18.38 -1.13
C ASN A 272 -15.10 18.16 -1.64
N LEU A 273 -16.04 19.05 -1.28
CA LEU A 273 -17.44 18.94 -1.70
C LEU A 273 -17.65 19.30 -3.17
N ARG A 274 -16.80 20.16 -3.73
CA ARG A 274 -16.89 20.64 -5.13
C ARG A 274 -16.21 19.71 -6.14
N ASN A 275 -15.51 18.68 -5.66
CA ASN A 275 -14.67 17.76 -6.45
C ASN A 275 -13.63 18.45 -7.37
N LEU A 276 -13.11 19.60 -6.97
CA LEU A 276 -12.11 20.36 -7.72
C LEU A 276 -10.69 19.91 -7.34
N SER A 277 -9.75 19.95 -8.29
CA SER A 277 -8.32 19.81 -8.00
C SER A 277 -7.79 21.04 -7.22
N MET A 278 -6.58 20.93 -6.64
CA MET A 278 -5.94 22.06 -5.97
C MET A 278 -5.69 23.21 -6.96
N MET A 279 -5.23 22.91 -8.17
CA MET A 279 -4.99 23.88 -9.24
C MET A 279 -6.26 24.59 -9.74
N GLN A 280 -7.43 23.94 -9.65
CA GLN A 280 -8.73 24.56 -9.93
C GLN A 280 -9.26 25.43 -8.79
N MET A 281 -8.73 25.29 -7.56
CA MET A 281 -9.09 26.12 -6.41
C MET A 281 -8.11 27.26 -6.17
N TYR A 282 -6.84 27.05 -6.51
CA TYR A 282 -5.72 27.98 -6.38
C TYR A 282 -4.97 27.99 -7.74
N PRO A 283 -5.34 28.88 -8.68
CA PRO A 283 -4.69 28.96 -9.98
C PRO A 283 -3.26 29.50 -9.91
N ASP A 284 -3.00 30.40 -8.95
CA ASP A 284 -1.70 31.04 -8.76
C ASP A 284 -0.71 30.08 -8.06
N PRO A 285 0.52 29.86 -8.58
CA PRO A 285 1.44 28.83 -8.08
C PRO A 285 1.85 28.99 -6.61
N ASP A 286 2.04 30.22 -6.14
CA ASP A 286 2.44 30.50 -4.75
C ASP A 286 1.32 30.18 -3.76
N ASP A 287 0.07 30.55 -4.09
CA ASP A 287 -1.13 30.22 -3.31
C ASP A 287 -1.41 28.71 -3.33
N LEU A 288 -1.21 28.06 -4.48
CA LEU A 288 -1.28 26.60 -4.62
C LEU A 288 -0.27 25.93 -3.69
N ARG A 289 0.98 26.39 -3.68
CA ARG A 289 2.03 25.84 -2.81
C ARG A 289 1.73 26.09 -1.34
N HIS A 290 1.32 27.30 -0.98
CA HIS A 290 0.94 27.64 0.39
C HIS A 290 -0.26 26.79 0.86
N ALA A 291 -1.25 26.53 -0.01
CA ALA A 291 -2.37 25.66 0.29
C ALA A 291 -1.96 24.18 0.45
N GLN A 292 -1.03 23.68 -0.37
CA GLN A 292 -0.45 22.34 -0.21
C GLN A 292 0.26 22.20 1.15
N ASP A 293 1.19 23.10 1.45
CA ASP A 293 1.98 23.08 2.68
C ASP A 293 1.09 23.29 3.92
N SER A 294 0.10 24.18 3.85
CA SER A 294 -0.90 24.39 4.91
C SER A 294 -1.74 23.12 5.17
N ILE A 295 -2.15 22.39 4.13
CA ILE A 295 -2.86 21.12 4.26
C ILE A 295 -1.94 20.03 4.83
N GLN A 296 -0.70 19.89 4.35
CA GLN A 296 0.25 18.89 4.85
C GLN A 296 0.61 19.16 6.32
N ASN A 297 0.85 20.42 6.70
CA ASN A 297 1.07 20.88 8.07
C ASN A 297 -0.17 20.63 8.96
N TYR A 298 -1.38 20.86 8.46
CA TYR A 298 -2.61 20.52 9.16
C TYR A 298 -2.68 19.01 9.48
N LEU A 299 -2.32 18.14 8.53
CA LEU A 299 -2.34 16.69 8.68
C LEU A 299 -1.32 16.20 9.72
N THR A 300 -0.04 16.56 9.55
CA THR A 300 1.06 16.09 10.42
C THR A 300 0.95 16.61 11.85
N ASN A 301 0.35 17.80 12.05
CA ASN A 301 0.12 18.39 13.36
C ASN A 301 -1.35 18.23 13.85
N TYR A 302 -2.16 17.37 13.24
CA TYR A 302 -3.54 17.13 13.69
C TYR A 302 -3.57 16.47 15.07
N GLU A 303 -2.82 15.38 15.27
CA GLU A 303 -2.76 14.66 16.55
C GLU A 303 -2.29 15.57 17.70
N LYS A 304 -1.28 16.43 17.46
CA LYS A 304 -0.76 17.37 18.47
C LYS A 304 -1.80 18.35 19.01
N LYS A 305 -2.89 18.61 18.26
CA LYS A 305 -4.00 19.49 18.69
C LYS A 305 -4.99 18.78 19.62
N MET A 306 -4.95 17.44 19.68
CA MET A 306 -5.81 16.63 20.56
C MET A 306 -5.20 16.46 21.96
N TRP A 307 -3.87 16.55 22.08
CA TRP A 307 -3.15 16.45 23.35
C TRP A 307 -3.09 17.81 24.06
N VAL A 308 -3.19 17.81 25.39
CA VAL A 308 -2.95 19.01 26.21
C VAL A 308 -1.43 19.17 26.38
N PRO A 309 -0.83 20.31 25.97
CA PRO A 309 0.61 20.51 26.11
C PRO A 309 1.08 20.43 27.56
N SER A 310 2.30 19.91 27.78
CA SER A 310 2.86 19.80 29.12
C SER A 310 3.12 21.17 29.76
N ARG A 311 3.31 21.21 31.09
CA ARG A 311 3.55 22.49 31.78
C ARG A 311 4.85 23.17 31.35
N GLU A 312 5.81 22.41 30.83
CA GLU A 312 7.08 22.89 30.31
C GLU A 312 6.91 23.41 28.87
N GLU A 313 6.18 22.69 28.01
CA GLU A 313 5.78 23.19 26.68
C GLU A 313 4.97 24.49 26.76
N LEU A 314 4.06 24.60 27.73
CA LEU A 314 3.29 25.84 27.96
C LEU A 314 4.14 27.02 28.42
N ALA A 315 5.28 26.77 29.07
CA ALA A 315 6.24 27.81 29.43
C ALA A 315 7.05 28.25 28.19
N ILE A 316 7.54 27.29 27.41
CA ILE A 316 8.28 27.55 26.16
C ILE A 316 7.38 28.30 25.16
N MET A 317 6.12 27.89 24.98
CA MET A 317 5.14 28.60 24.13
C MET A 317 4.78 30.00 24.66
N ALA A 318 4.92 30.27 25.96
CA ALA A 318 4.71 31.61 26.51
C ALA A 318 5.93 32.51 26.21
N GLU A 319 7.14 32.01 26.46
CA GLU A 319 8.41 32.69 26.15
C GLU A 319 8.57 32.97 24.64
N GLU A 320 8.23 32.01 23.79
CA GLU A 320 8.26 32.17 22.32
C GLU A 320 7.24 33.22 21.85
N ARG A 321 6.03 33.25 22.42
CA ARG A 321 5.05 34.30 22.15
C ARG A 321 5.50 35.67 22.66
N GLU A 322 6.17 35.73 23.80
CA GLU A 322 6.72 36.96 24.36
C GLU A 322 7.86 37.51 23.48
N ARG A 323 8.76 36.65 22.98
CA ARG A 323 9.77 37.02 21.97
C ARG A 323 9.17 37.54 20.67
N ILE A 324 8.15 36.86 20.14
CA ILE A 324 7.44 37.30 18.92
C ILE A 324 6.72 38.63 19.15
N ALA A 325 6.07 38.82 20.31
CA ALA A 325 5.41 40.07 20.69
C ALA A 325 6.39 41.23 20.96
N ALA A 326 7.62 40.93 21.38
CA ALA A 326 8.71 41.89 21.48
C ALA A 326 9.30 42.32 20.12
N GLY A 327 8.89 41.67 19.02
CA GLY A 327 9.32 41.99 17.66
C GLY A 327 10.71 41.50 17.27
N ASP A 328 11.36 40.69 18.11
CA ASP A 328 12.76 40.28 17.97
C ASP A 328 12.93 39.09 17.01
N THR A 329 12.64 39.33 15.72
CA THR A 329 12.57 38.31 14.66
C THR A 329 13.88 38.12 13.89
N ILE A 330 14.96 38.82 14.25
CA ILE A 330 16.24 38.81 13.51
C ILE A 330 17.44 38.57 14.45
N ALA A 331 17.34 37.60 15.37
CA ALA A 331 18.35 37.37 16.41
C ALA A 331 18.61 35.89 16.81
N SER A 332 18.71 34.95 15.85
CA SER A 332 19.42 33.66 16.08
C SER A 332 19.58 32.80 14.80
N ARG A 333 20.60 33.07 13.96
CA ARG A 333 21.02 32.12 12.91
C ARG A 333 22.15 31.17 13.35
N ASP A 334 22.91 31.55 14.37
CA ASP A 334 24.19 30.91 14.71
C ASP A 334 24.18 30.06 16.01
N GLU A 335 23.15 30.15 16.85
CA GLU A 335 23.03 29.40 18.13
C GLU A 335 22.19 28.11 18.01
N ALA A 336 22.07 27.54 16.81
CA ALA A 336 21.29 26.34 16.53
C ALA A 336 22.11 25.03 16.58
N VAL A 337 23.29 25.02 17.22
CA VAL A 337 24.31 23.94 17.05
C VAL A 337 24.73 23.24 18.35
N SER A 338 24.00 23.37 19.47
CA SER A 338 24.43 22.77 20.75
C SER A 338 23.36 22.23 21.72
N SER A 339 22.20 21.75 21.24
CA SER A 339 21.15 21.20 22.14
C SER A 339 20.36 19.99 21.60
N VAL A 340 21.04 18.88 21.27
CA VAL A 340 20.37 17.57 21.02
C VAL A 340 20.29 16.74 22.30
N PRO A 341 19.12 16.61 22.97
CA PRO A 341 18.96 15.75 24.14
C PRO A 341 18.89 14.27 23.74
N LYS A 342 20.01 13.55 23.86
CA LYS A 342 20.07 12.10 23.61
C LYS A 342 19.18 11.32 24.59
N SER A 343 18.12 10.69 24.08
CA SER A 343 17.22 9.81 24.84
C SER A 343 17.92 8.53 25.29
N SER A 344 18.34 8.47 26.57
CA SER A 344 19.16 7.36 27.08
C SER A 344 18.35 6.18 27.63
N SER A 345 17.89 5.27 26.76
CA SER A 345 17.31 3.98 27.15
C SER A 345 18.40 2.97 27.58
N ARG A 346 18.94 3.13 28.80
CA ARG A 346 19.96 2.22 29.34
C ARG A 346 19.38 0.85 29.74
N ARG A 347 19.43 -0.12 28.83
CA ARG A 347 19.35 -1.55 29.19
C ARG A 347 20.72 -2.01 29.68
N ALA A 348 20.80 -2.58 30.89
CA ALA A 348 22.07 -2.90 31.51
C ALA A 348 22.64 -4.25 31.03
N VAL A 349 23.92 -4.26 30.63
CA VAL A 349 24.74 -5.47 30.47
C VAL A 349 26.09 -5.23 31.14
N THR A 350 26.58 -6.21 31.89
CA THR A 350 27.79 -6.12 32.70
C THR A 350 29.00 -6.73 31.99
N SER A 351 30.15 -6.03 32.00
CA SER A 351 31.46 -6.67 31.98
C SER A 351 32.50 -5.82 32.73
N ARG A 352 33.59 -6.45 33.19
CA ARG A 352 34.64 -5.83 34.01
C ARG A 352 35.95 -5.74 33.23
N ARG A 353 36.54 -4.56 33.13
CA ARG A 353 38.00 -4.37 33.08
C ARG A 353 38.34 -2.94 33.52
N GLY A 354 39.49 -2.75 34.14
CA GLY A 354 39.93 -1.43 34.60
C GLY A 354 41.44 -1.31 34.65
N GLN A 355 41.94 -0.08 34.64
CA GLN A 355 43.34 0.23 34.91
C GLN A 355 43.49 1.62 35.55
N LYS A 356 44.72 2.06 35.80
CA LYS A 356 45.08 2.90 36.97
C LYS A 356 45.62 4.30 36.61
N SER A 357 45.20 5.27 37.41
CA SER A 357 45.96 6.42 37.95
C SER A 357 46.89 7.29 37.07
N SER A 358 46.67 8.60 37.14
CA SER A 358 47.70 9.61 37.52
C SER A 358 47.03 10.85 38.13
N SER A 359 47.78 11.88 38.55
CA SER A 359 47.36 12.80 39.63
C SER A 359 47.55 14.31 39.36
N ALA A 360 46.55 15.10 39.80
CA ALA A 360 46.62 16.34 40.61
C ALA A 360 47.79 17.35 40.40
N PRO A 361 47.52 18.67 40.38
CA PRO A 361 47.03 19.38 41.57
C PRO A 361 45.89 20.41 41.34
N LYS A 362 45.46 21.07 42.43
CA LYS A 362 44.31 22.00 42.50
C LYS A 362 44.74 23.44 42.76
N SER A 363 43.98 24.41 42.27
CA SER A 363 43.94 25.77 42.82
C SER A 363 42.74 25.97 43.77
N LYS A 364 42.80 27.04 44.56
CA LYS A 364 41.84 27.53 45.57
C LYS A 364 41.31 28.91 45.09
N THR A 365 40.20 29.52 45.52
CA THR A 365 39.03 29.15 46.36
C THR A 365 38.02 30.30 46.29
N THR A 366 36.71 30.00 46.33
CA THR A 366 35.74 30.82 47.08
C THR A 366 34.52 30.01 47.49
N LYS A 367 33.98 30.28 48.69
CA LYS A 367 32.69 29.77 49.18
C LYS A 367 31.88 30.93 49.73
N VAL A 368 30.63 31.05 49.31
CA VAL A 368 29.59 31.83 50.01
C VAL A 368 28.47 30.88 50.42
N LYS A 369 27.71 31.24 51.46
CA LYS A 369 26.94 30.29 52.29
C LYS A 369 25.50 30.05 51.79
N THR A 370 25.02 28.87 52.13
CA THR A 370 23.62 28.43 52.05
C THR A 370 22.63 29.33 52.76
N SER A 371 21.39 29.36 52.27
CA SER A 371 20.20 29.36 53.14
C SER A 371 19.32 28.14 52.82
N LYS A 372 18.61 27.62 53.83
CA LYS A 372 17.52 26.64 53.68
C LYS A 372 16.26 27.27 54.29
N PRO A 373 15.07 27.13 53.68
CA PRO A 373 13.83 27.52 54.33
C PRO A 373 13.60 26.66 55.58
N LYS A 374 13.17 27.28 56.69
CA LYS A 374 12.84 26.58 57.93
C LYS A 374 11.43 25.98 57.84
N VAL A 375 11.28 24.73 58.26
CA VAL A 375 9.96 24.17 58.60
C VAL A 375 9.48 24.79 59.92
N ALA A 376 8.24 25.27 59.96
CA ALA A 376 7.52 25.65 61.17
C ALA A 376 6.20 24.87 61.23
N LYS A 377 5.84 24.34 62.40
CA LYS A 377 4.57 23.62 62.65
C LYS A 377 3.66 24.43 63.56
N SER A 378 2.35 24.16 63.46
CA SER A 378 1.27 24.60 64.36
C SER A 378 1.01 26.11 64.41
N SER A 379 -0.23 26.58 64.28
CA SER A 379 -1.35 26.23 65.16
C SER A 379 -2.69 26.11 64.42
N ALA A 380 -3.69 25.53 65.09
CA ALA A 380 -5.04 25.36 64.56
C ALA A 380 -6.08 25.95 65.51
N LYS A 381 -7.01 26.76 64.99
CA LYS A 381 -8.30 27.15 65.61
C LYS A 381 -9.13 28.02 64.64
N ARG A 382 -10.26 27.49 64.16
CA ARG A 382 -11.62 27.92 64.56
C ARG A 382 -12.69 27.28 63.67
N SER A 383 -13.73 26.74 64.30
CA SER A 383 -14.91 26.18 63.62
C SER A 383 -15.91 27.27 63.24
N VAL A 384 -16.53 27.14 62.06
CA VAL A 384 -17.89 27.63 61.80
C VAL A 384 -18.66 26.55 61.03
N ARG A 385 -19.48 25.77 61.72
CA ARG A 385 -20.64 25.11 61.09
C ARG A 385 -21.75 26.16 60.95
N ARG A 386 -22.43 26.19 59.80
CA ARG A 386 -23.83 26.63 59.75
C ARG A 386 -24.62 25.72 58.81
N ARG A 387 -25.60 25.01 59.37
CA ARG A 387 -26.67 24.36 58.62
C ARG A 387 -27.62 25.43 58.07
N LYS A 388 -28.31 25.13 56.98
CA LYS A 388 -29.73 24.86 57.13
C LYS A 388 -30.00 23.44 56.65
#